data_AF-A0A953PCZ1-F1
#
_entry.id   AF-A0A953PCZ1-F1
#
_cell.length_a   1.000
_cell.length_b   1.000
_cell.length_c   1.000
_cell.angle_alpha   90.00
_cell.angle_beta   90.00
_cell.angle_gamma   90.00
#
_symmetry.space_group_name_H-M   'P 1'
#
loop_
_entity.id
_entity.type
_entity.pdbx_description
1 polymer ?
#
loop_
_entity_poly.entity_id
_entity_poly.type
_entity_poly.pdbx_seq_one_letter_code
_entity_poly.pdbx_strand_id
1 'polypeptide(L)'
;MQIKKNANVAVVVRKSWARLEGIKLFLRPPDEVQGTDDSHVIFARVLDSNDDRGFWIELNTKRHQQDPSVERFALMIPWQELLAIVLAKDFSPALEKEAQAMGFTM
;
A
#
# COMPACT_ATOMS: atom_id res chain seq x y z
N MET A 1 -11.21 14.11 -2.22
CA MET A 1 -10.47 14.44 -0.98
C MET A 1 -9.05 14.82 -1.40
N GLN A 2 -8.50 15.94 -0.95
CA GLN A 2 -7.13 16.33 -1.33
C GLN A 2 -6.12 15.84 -0.30
N ILE A 3 -5.37 14.78 -0.62
CA ILE A 3 -4.24 14.33 0.19
C ILE A 3 -2.96 14.94 -0.36
N LYS A 4 -2.10 15.43 0.55
CA LYS A 4 -0.80 15.98 0.17
C LYS A 4 0.02 14.92 -0.56
N LYS A 5 0.48 15.25 -1.78
CA LYS A 5 1.47 14.45 -2.51
C LYS A 5 2.67 14.21 -1.60
N ASN A 6 3.26 13.02 -1.71
CA ASN A 6 4.39 12.55 -0.91
C ASN A 6 4.09 12.25 0.57
N ALA A 7 2.84 12.31 1.01
CA ALA A 7 2.47 11.85 2.35
C ALA A 7 2.67 10.33 2.48
N ASN A 8 3.08 9.88 3.67
CA ASN A 8 3.05 8.47 4.04
C ASN A 8 1.60 8.06 4.34
N VAL A 9 1.18 6.94 3.77
CA VAL A 9 -0.17 6.40 3.93
C VAL A 9 -0.15 4.91 4.22
N ALA A 10 -1.15 4.47 4.95
CA ALA A 10 -1.59 3.08 4.93
C ALA A 10 -2.96 3.06 4.27
N VAL A 11 -3.10 2.28 3.20
CA VAL A 11 -4.36 2.12 2.48
C VAL A 11 -4.90 0.73 2.75
N VAL A 12 -6.17 0.69 3.14
CA VAL A 12 -6.90 -0.57 3.36
C VAL A 12 -7.72 -0.81 2.11
N VAL A 13 -7.47 -1.95 1.46
CA VAL A 13 -8.13 -2.33 0.20
C VAL A 13 -8.87 -3.65 0.35
N ARG A 14 -9.81 -3.92 -0.55
CA ARG A 14 -10.47 -5.23 -0.65
C ARG A 14 -9.44 -6.32 -0.92
N LYS A 15 -9.51 -7.40 -0.15
CA LYS A 15 -8.60 -8.55 -0.26
C LYS A 15 -8.74 -9.25 -1.63
N SER A 16 -9.94 -9.28 -2.20
CA SER A 16 -10.19 -9.84 -3.54
C SER A 16 -9.38 -9.13 -4.63
N TRP A 17 -9.32 -7.79 -4.60
CA TRP A 17 -8.53 -6.99 -5.54
C TRP A 17 -7.03 -7.20 -5.35
N ALA A 18 -6.55 -7.15 -4.10
CA ALA A 18 -5.14 -7.39 -3.77
C ALA A 18 -4.67 -8.80 -4.16
N ARG A 19 -5.59 -9.76 -4.29
CA ARG A 19 -5.33 -11.15 -4.69
C ARG A 19 -5.39 -11.41 -6.19
N LEU A 20 -5.70 -10.42 -7.03
CA LEU A 20 -5.59 -10.57 -8.48
C LEU A 20 -4.15 -10.90 -8.86
N GLU A 21 -3.92 -11.92 -9.68
CA GLU A 21 -2.56 -12.40 -10.01
C GLU A 21 -1.65 -11.29 -10.57
N GLY A 22 -2.20 -10.40 -11.39
CA GLY A 22 -1.47 -9.25 -11.92
C GLY A 22 -1.10 -8.21 -10.85
N ILE A 23 -1.93 -8.03 -9.81
CA ILE A 23 -1.67 -7.09 -8.71
C ILE A 23 -0.70 -7.71 -7.70
N LYS A 24 -0.91 -8.98 -7.36
CA LYS A 24 -0.05 -9.75 -6.45
C LYS A 24 1.41 -9.66 -6.82
N LEU A 25 1.76 -9.63 -8.11
CA LEU A 25 3.15 -9.51 -8.58
C LEU A 25 3.87 -8.28 -7.98
N PHE A 26 3.15 -7.18 -7.79
CA PHE A 26 3.71 -5.90 -7.33
C PHE A 26 3.60 -5.71 -5.82
N LEU A 27 2.66 -6.39 -5.15
CA LEU A 27 2.43 -6.31 -3.70
C LEU A 27 3.24 -7.35 -2.89
N ARG A 28 4.20 -8.06 -3.50
CA ARG A 28 4.93 -9.20 -2.89
C ARG A 28 5.79 -8.79 -1.66
N PRO A 29 5.97 -9.71 -0.67
CA PRO A 29 6.43 -11.09 -0.89
C PRO A 29 5.34 -12.12 -1.24
N PRO A 30 5.69 -13.28 -1.84
CA PRO A 30 4.77 -14.27 -2.41
C PRO A 30 3.67 -14.85 -1.50
N ASP A 31 3.74 -14.69 -0.17
CA ASP A 31 3.00 -15.54 0.77
C ASP A 31 1.97 -14.86 1.69
N GLU A 32 1.79 -13.54 1.65
CA GLU A 32 1.02 -12.85 2.70
C GLU A 32 0.03 -11.80 2.19
N VAL A 33 -1.09 -12.27 1.65
CA VAL A 33 -2.39 -11.60 1.85
C VAL A 33 -3.16 -12.44 2.87
N GLN A 34 -2.62 -12.50 4.09
CA GLN A 34 -3.17 -13.23 5.23
C GLN A 34 -4.09 -12.32 6.07
N GLY A 35 -4.70 -12.85 7.13
CA GLY A 35 -5.70 -12.18 7.96
C GLY A 35 -7.13 -12.70 7.73
N THR A 36 -7.94 -12.67 8.78
CA THR A 36 -9.35 -13.11 8.79
C THR A 36 -10.26 -12.15 8.03
N ASP A 37 -9.90 -10.88 7.99
CA ASP A 37 -10.76 -9.83 7.45
C ASP A 37 -10.66 -9.78 5.92
N ASP A 38 -11.75 -9.39 5.23
CA ASP A 38 -11.78 -9.26 3.76
C ASP A 38 -11.05 -8.02 3.24
N SER A 39 -9.93 -7.68 3.88
CA SER A 39 -9.10 -6.53 3.56
C SER A 39 -7.62 -6.86 3.57
N HIS A 40 -6.84 -5.98 2.92
CA HIS A 40 -5.39 -5.98 2.95
C HIS A 40 -4.89 -4.55 3.17
N VAL A 41 -3.80 -4.39 3.92
CA VAL A 41 -3.19 -3.09 4.20
C VAL A 41 -1.92 -2.95 3.39
N ILE A 42 -1.78 -1.82 2.70
CA ILE A 42 -0.60 -1.46 1.91
C ILE A 42 -0.01 -0.18 2.50
N PHE A 43 1.26 -0.21 2.88
CA PHE A 43 2.00 0.98 3.26
C PHE A 43 2.68 1.58 2.03
N ALA A 44 2.48 2.87 1.79
CA ALA A 44 2.95 3.51 0.57
C ALA A 44 3.09 5.02 0.73
N ARG A 45 3.54 5.66 -0.35
CA ARG A 45 3.61 7.13 -0.46
C ARG A 45 2.61 7.62 -1.51
N VAL A 46 1.92 8.72 -1.23
CA VAL A 46 0.92 9.29 -2.15
C VAL A 46 1.59 9.92 -3.38
N LEU A 47 1.18 9.50 -4.57
CA LEU A 47 1.56 10.13 -5.84
C LEU A 47 0.50 11.11 -6.31
N ASP A 48 -0.77 10.69 -6.30
CA ASP A 48 -1.93 11.51 -6.65
C ASP A 48 -3.21 11.00 -5.97
N SER A 49 -4.05 11.93 -5.52
CA SER A 49 -5.34 11.67 -4.87
C SER A 49 -6.53 12.32 -5.58
N ASN A 50 -6.27 13.02 -6.69
CA ASN A 50 -7.27 13.78 -7.43
C ASN A 50 -7.69 13.10 -8.74
N ASP A 51 -7.12 11.95 -9.12
CA ASP A 51 -7.57 11.20 -10.30
C ASP A 51 -8.98 10.65 -10.03
N ASP A 52 -9.91 10.94 -10.93
CA ASP A 52 -11.32 10.55 -10.79
C ASP A 52 -11.51 9.02 -10.74
N ARG A 53 -10.53 8.24 -11.20
CA ARG A 53 -10.60 6.78 -11.30
C ARG A 53 -9.99 6.06 -10.12
N GLY A 54 -9.05 6.68 -9.41
CA GLY A 54 -8.40 6.01 -8.30
C GLY A 54 -7.33 6.81 -7.56
N PHE A 55 -6.74 6.14 -6.58
CA PHE A 55 -5.68 6.65 -5.75
C PHE A 55 -4.33 6.13 -6.22
N TRP A 56 -3.41 7.03 -6.54
CA TRP A 56 -2.09 6.67 -6.99
C TRP A 56 -1.10 6.64 -5.83
N ILE A 57 -0.41 5.51 -5.69
CA ILE A 57 0.61 5.27 -4.67
C ILE A 57 1.94 4.84 -5.27
N GLU A 58 3.03 5.14 -4.57
CA GLU A 58 4.38 4.64 -4.84
C GLU A 58 4.67 3.46 -3.93
N LEU A 59 5.03 2.32 -4.52
CA LEU A 59 5.49 1.12 -3.82
C LEU A 59 7.02 1.08 -3.76
N ASN A 60 7.55 0.27 -2.84
CA ASN A 60 8.99 0.07 -2.61
C ASN A 60 9.77 1.32 -2.20
N THR A 61 9.13 2.43 -1.83
CA THR A 61 9.82 3.69 -1.48
C THR A 61 10.93 3.48 -0.45
N LYS A 62 10.64 2.77 0.64
CA LYS A 62 11.63 2.50 1.70
C LYS A 62 12.77 1.59 1.23
N ARG A 63 12.45 0.53 0.48
CA ARG A 63 13.45 -0.42 -0.05
C ARG A 63 14.37 0.28 -1.05
N HIS A 64 13.82 1.12 -1.93
CA HIS A 64 14.61 1.92 -2.87
C HIS A 64 15.54 2.93 -2.17
N GLN A 65 15.11 3.52 -1.05
CA GLN A 65 15.96 4.42 -0.26
C GLN A 65 17.15 3.69 0.39
N GLN A 66 16.99 2.40 0.70
CA GLN A 66 18.04 1.56 1.28
C GLN A 66 18.93 0.95 0.18
N ASP A 67 18.33 0.57 -0.95
CA ASP A 67 18.98 -0.03 -2.10
C ASP A 67 18.41 0.59 -3.41
N PRO A 68 19.16 1.51 -4.05
CA PRO A 68 18.73 2.16 -5.28
C PRO A 68 18.49 1.22 -6.47
N SER A 69 18.96 -0.04 -6.41
CA SER A 69 18.69 -1.04 -7.45
C SER A 69 17.25 -1.56 -7.41
N VAL A 70 16.54 -1.40 -6.30
CA VAL A 70 15.13 -1.78 -6.17
C VAL A 70 14.26 -0.80 -6.94
N GLU A 71 13.50 -1.27 -7.94
CA GLU A 71 12.62 -0.40 -8.71
C GLU A 71 11.43 0.12 -7.88
N ARG A 72 11.08 1.39 -8.12
CA ARG A 72 9.87 2.02 -7.61
C ARG A 72 8.73 1.82 -8.59
N PHE A 73 7.57 1.43 -8.09
CA PHE A 73 6.38 1.23 -8.90
C PHE A 73 5.32 2.27 -8.55
N ALA A 74 4.68 2.84 -9.58
CA ALA A 74 3.45 3.59 -9.42
C ALA A 74 2.27 2.63 -9.62
N LEU A 75 1.38 2.55 -8.63
CA LEU A 75 0.20 1.70 -8.67
C LEU A 75 -1.05 2.55 -8.43
N MET A 76 -2.04 2.40 -9.30
CA MET A 76 -3.37 2.98 -9.11
C MET A 76 -4.28 1.97 -8.41
N ILE A 77 -4.88 2.37 -7.30
CA ILE A 77 -5.94 1.62 -6.62
C ILE A 77 -7.28 2.25 -7.03
N PRO A 78 -8.18 1.52 -7.69
CA PRO A 78 -9.50 2.07 -8.02
C PRO A 78 -10.28 2.45 -6.76
N TRP A 79 -11.03 3.55 -6.79
CA TRP A 79 -11.74 4.06 -5.61
C TRP A 79 -12.69 3.03 -4.98
N GLN A 80 -13.34 2.19 -5.78
CA GLN A 80 -14.26 1.14 -5.34
C GLN A 80 -13.58 0.01 -4.54
N GLU A 81 -12.26 -0.12 -4.65
CA GLU A 81 -11.45 -1.13 -3.96
C GLU A 81 -10.85 -0.60 -2.66
N LEU A 82 -10.89 0.72 -2.44
CA LEU A 82 -10.44 1.37 -1.21
C LEU A 82 -11.52 1.30 -0.14
N LEU A 83 -11.14 0.78 1.02
CA LEU A 83 -11.97 0.70 2.22
C LEU A 83 -11.64 1.82 3.20
N ALA A 84 -10.35 2.16 3.34
CA ALA A 84 -9.90 3.27 4.18
C ALA A 84 -8.53 3.81 3.73
N ILE A 85 -8.26 5.07 4.07
CA ILE A 85 -6.95 5.71 3.92
C ILE A 85 -6.55 6.28 5.28
N VAL A 86 -5.42 5.83 5.82
CA VAL A 86 -4.85 6.31 7.07
C VAL A 86 -3.67 7.22 6.75
N LEU A 87 -3.70 8.44 7.31
CA LEU A 87 -2.66 9.45 7.16
C LEU A 87 -1.85 9.53 8.46
N ALA A 88 -0.53 9.40 8.35
CA ALA A 88 0.38 9.64 9.46
C ALA A 88 1.53 10.54 8.99
N LYS A 89 2.12 11.30 9.92
CA LYS A 89 3.41 11.97 9.64
C LYS A 89 4.46 10.89 9.37
N ASP A 90 4.55 9.94 10.30
CA ASP A 90 5.35 8.72 10.21
C ASP A 90 4.59 7.57 10.88
N PHE A 91 4.68 6.37 10.31
CA PHE A 91 4.20 5.16 10.98
C PHE A 91 5.28 4.67 11.94
N SER A 92 4.89 4.24 13.15
CA SER A 92 5.86 3.77 14.12
C SER A 92 6.44 2.42 13.66
N PRO A 93 7.73 2.14 13.91
CA PRO A 93 8.33 0.83 13.62
C PRO A 93 7.61 -0.33 14.34
N ALA A 94 6.92 -0.06 15.45
CA ALA A 94 6.11 -1.03 16.17
C ALA A 94 4.86 -1.43 15.37
N LEU A 95 4.13 -0.44 14.84
CA LEU A 95 2.95 -0.69 13.99
C LEU A 95 3.34 -1.46 12.71
N GLU A 96 4.49 -1.10 12.14
CA GLU A 96 5.06 -1.76 10.98
C GLU A 96 5.39 -3.25 11.25
N LYS A 97 5.99 -3.54 12.39
CA LYS A 97 6.27 -4.92 12.83
C LYS A 97 5.00 -5.70 13.13
N GLU A 98 4.02 -5.09 13.78
CA GLU A 98 2.71 -5.70 14.01
C GLU A 98 2.01 -6.01 12.69
N ALA A 99 2.06 -5.07 11.74
CA ALA A 99 1.48 -5.26 10.43
C ALA A 99 2.14 -6.41 9.65
N GLN A 100 3.47 -6.50 9.70
CA GLN A 100 4.21 -7.65 9.15
C GLN A 100 3.85 -8.96 9.84
N ALA A 101 3.73 -8.98 11.18
CA ALA A 101 3.32 -10.17 11.92
C ALA A 101 1.89 -10.62 11.60
N MET A 102 1.05 -9.70 11.11
CA MET A 102 -0.30 -9.97 10.61
C MET A 102 -0.33 -10.32 9.10
N GLY A 103 0.83 -10.32 8.43
CA GLY A 103 0.95 -10.63 7.00
C GLY A 103 0.48 -9.50 6.08
N PHE A 104 0.79 -8.24 6.44
CA PHE A 104 0.58 -7.08 5.57
C PHE A 104 1.87 -6.64 4.87
N THR A 105 1.73 -6.18 3.63
CA THR A 105 2.87 -5.78 2.79
C THR A 105 3.38 -4.39 3.17
N MET A 106 4.70 -4.28 3.36
CA MET A 106 5.45 -3.03 3.57
C MET A 106 6.45 -2.71 2.47
#